data_AF-A0A9D1UAH0-F1
#
_entry.id   AF-A0A9D1UAH0-F1
#
_cell.length_a   1.000
_cell.length_b   1.000
_cell.length_c   1.000
_cell.angle_alpha   90.00
_cell.angle_beta   90.00
_cell.angle_gamma   90.00
#
_symmetry.space_group_name_H-M   'P 1'
#
loop_
_entity.id
_entity.type
_entity.pdbx_description
1 polymer ?
#
loop_
_entity_poly.entity_id
_entity_poly.type
_entity_poly.pdbx_seq_one_letter_code
_entity_poly.pdbx_strand_id
1 'polypeptide(L)'
;MDKTIPEKIEQADMVLVGIGEEFNNVRRFRQRKAYRKTEEALNRSEAAWLLPAYESYCRGEKDHEVSDGLCRLAERLKDKNYFVVSVSINDEVADVPWKEGRLVMPCGSWRGKQCARGCSDVLCKTGEEDKKVLNHYFAVLEEKAQDEEELPLWTQGAIGTCPVCGSPLVLNNIYADVYNEKGYLEQWETYRKWLQGTLNRKLLILELGVGLKFPSVIRWPFEKIAFFQQKAEFYRVNEKLYQLSEELKGKGVSIAKNSIDWLQIL
;
A
#
# COMPACT_ATOMS: atom_id res chain seq x y z
N MET A 1 -27.80 16.46 -12.94
CA MET A 1 -27.42 15.07 -12.62
C MET A 1 -25.98 15.11 -12.16
N ASP A 2 -25.71 14.63 -10.94
CA ASP A 2 -24.33 14.42 -10.51
C ASP A 2 -23.68 13.39 -11.42
N LYS A 3 -22.54 13.76 -12.00
CA LYS A 3 -21.82 12.92 -12.97
C LYS A 3 -21.23 11.70 -12.27
N THR A 4 -21.21 10.57 -12.97
CA THR A 4 -20.59 9.35 -12.47
C THR A 4 -19.06 9.49 -12.41
N ILE A 5 -18.38 8.67 -11.59
CA ILE A 5 -16.90 8.69 -11.52
C ILE A 5 -16.25 8.40 -12.88
N PRO A 6 -16.72 7.43 -13.69
CA PRO A 6 -16.20 7.24 -15.05
C PRO A 6 -16.26 8.53 -15.89
N GLU A 7 -17.35 9.28 -15.84
CA GLU A 7 -17.47 10.58 -16.55
C GLU A 7 -16.49 11.62 -16.01
N LYS A 8 -16.23 11.62 -14.70
CA LYS A 8 -15.24 12.52 -14.08
C LYS A 8 -13.82 12.17 -14.51
N ILE A 9 -13.47 10.88 -14.56
CA ILE A 9 -12.19 10.40 -15.10
C ILE A 9 -12.06 10.83 -16.56
N GLU A 10 -13.10 10.66 -17.37
CA GLU A 10 -13.11 11.04 -18.78
C GLU A 10 -12.88 12.54 -18.99
N GLN A 11 -13.45 13.40 -18.14
CA GLN A 11 -13.35 14.86 -18.25
C GLN A 11 -12.06 15.45 -17.66
N ALA A 12 -11.33 14.67 -16.85
CA ALA A 12 -10.09 15.10 -16.25
C ALA A 12 -8.95 15.09 -17.28
N ASP A 13 -8.11 16.13 -17.21
CA ASP A 13 -6.84 16.20 -17.95
C ASP A 13 -5.82 15.25 -17.29
N MET A 14 -5.86 15.16 -15.96
CA MET A 14 -4.94 14.37 -15.14
C MET A 14 -5.68 13.74 -13.96
N VAL A 15 -5.23 12.56 -13.52
CA VAL A 15 -5.82 11.85 -12.37
C VAL A 15 -4.74 11.49 -11.35
N LEU A 16 -4.91 11.91 -10.10
CA LEU A 16 -4.07 11.51 -8.98
C LEU A 16 -4.83 10.49 -8.12
N VAL A 17 -4.27 9.30 -7.96
CA VAL A 17 -4.87 8.23 -7.16
C VAL A 17 -4.04 8.00 -5.91
N GLY A 18 -4.69 7.99 -4.76
CA GLY A 18 -4.12 7.67 -3.46
C GLY A 18 -4.72 6.38 -2.96
N ILE A 19 -3.92 5.33 -2.79
CA ILE A 19 -4.35 4.01 -2.32
C ILE A 19 -3.91 3.83 -0.87
N GLY A 20 -4.87 3.54 0.00
CA GLY A 20 -4.69 3.50 1.43
C GLY A 20 -4.69 2.13 2.08
N GLU A 21 -4.67 2.14 3.41
CA GLU A 21 -4.58 0.97 4.28
C GLU A 21 -5.79 0.03 4.20
N GLU A 22 -6.96 0.49 3.72
CA GLU A 22 -8.07 -0.43 3.42
C GLU A 22 -7.66 -1.53 2.42
N PHE A 23 -6.73 -1.22 1.50
CA PHE A 23 -6.23 -2.16 0.49
C PHE A 23 -5.26 -3.22 1.03
N ASN A 24 -4.86 -3.14 2.30
CA ASN A 24 -4.26 -4.28 3.00
C ASN A 24 -5.29 -5.41 3.22
N ASN A 25 -6.59 -5.09 3.13
CA ASN A 25 -7.75 -5.98 3.28
C ASN A 25 -7.75 -6.81 4.57
N VAL A 26 -7.17 -6.27 5.65
CA VAL A 26 -6.98 -7.00 6.92
C VAL A 26 -8.27 -7.45 7.59
N ARG A 27 -9.41 -6.83 7.24
CA ARG A 27 -10.75 -7.16 7.76
C ARG A 27 -11.10 -8.64 7.56
N ARG A 28 -10.61 -9.25 6.47
CA ARG A 28 -10.91 -10.64 6.09
C ARG A 28 -10.30 -11.64 7.06
N PHE A 29 -9.03 -11.45 7.41
CA PHE A 29 -8.30 -12.39 8.26
C PHE A 29 -8.30 -12.00 9.74
N ARG A 30 -8.58 -10.75 10.11
CA ARG A 30 -8.70 -10.34 11.53
C ARG A 30 -9.77 -11.06 12.34
N GLN A 31 -10.74 -11.70 11.67
CA GLN A 31 -11.74 -12.53 12.34
C GLN A 31 -11.14 -13.86 12.86
N ARG A 32 -10.04 -14.33 12.28
CA ARG A 32 -9.37 -15.57 12.70
C ARG A 32 -8.59 -15.33 13.98
N LYS A 33 -8.79 -16.21 14.98
CA LYS A 33 -8.06 -16.15 16.26
C LYS A 33 -6.54 -16.30 16.06
N ALA A 34 -6.14 -17.26 15.23
CA ALA A 34 -4.73 -17.52 14.91
C ALA A 34 -4.04 -16.32 14.24
N TYR A 35 -4.75 -15.63 13.35
CA TYR A 35 -4.25 -14.39 12.75
C TYR A 35 -3.95 -13.33 13.80
N ARG A 36 -4.91 -13.03 14.69
CA ARG A 36 -4.74 -11.99 15.71
C ARG A 36 -3.58 -12.29 16.66
N LYS A 37 -3.44 -13.54 17.08
CA LYS A 37 -2.32 -13.97 17.94
C LYS A 37 -0.98 -13.81 17.22
N THR A 38 -0.90 -14.20 15.94
CA THR A 38 0.32 -14.11 15.14
C THR A 38 0.68 -12.65 14.85
N GLU A 39 -0.28 -11.82 14.44
CA GLU A 39 -0.11 -10.37 14.24
C GLU A 39 0.41 -9.72 15.54
N GLU A 40 -0.17 -10.05 16.69
CA GLU A 40 0.26 -9.54 17.99
C GLU A 40 1.68 -10.00 18.35
N ALA A 41 2.00 -11.26 18.13
CA ALA A 41 3.34 -11.81 18.41
C ALA A 41 4.42 -11.17 17.54
N LEU A 42 4.17 -11.02 16.23
CA LEU A 42 5.08 -10.34 15.32
C LEU A 42 5.30 -8.89 15.75
N ASN A 43 4.23 -8.16 16.12
CA ASN A 43 4.32 -6.77 16.59
C ASN A 43 5.04 -6.61 17.94
N ARG A 44 4.94 -7.59 18.84
CA ARG A 44 5.64 -7.57 20.15
C ARG A 44 7.09 -8.03 20.07
N SER A 45 7.49 -8.61 18.95
CA SER A 45 8.85 -9.06 18.66
C SER A 45 9.60 -8.07 17.76
N GLU A 46 10.89 -8.28 17.56
CA GLU A 46 11.71 -7.55 16.57
C GLU A 46 11.45 -8.02 15.11
N ALA A 47 10.26 -8.59 14.85
CA ALA A 47 9.90 -9.20 13.57
C ALA A 47 8.66 -8.58 12.91
N ALA A 48 8.22 -7.38 13.32
CA ALA A 48 7.10 -6.67 12.71
C ALA A 48 7.29 -6.43 11.19
N TRP A 49 8.54 -6.36 10.72
CA TRP A 49 8.89 -6.31 9.29
C TRP A 49 8.40 -7.51 8.47
N LEU A 50 7.99 -8.61 9.11
CA LEU A 50 7.37 -9.77 8.46
C LEU A 50 5.87 -9.59 8.18
N LEU A 51 5.20 -8.59 8.77
CA LEU A 51 3.75 -8.41 8.63
C LEU A 51 3.27 -8.34 7.17
N PRO A 52 3.91 -7.59 6.24
CA PRO A 52 3.47 -7.59 4.85
C PRO A 52 3.53 -8.97 4.18
N ALA A 53 4.55 -9.78 4.50
CA ALA A 53 4.67 -11.13 3.97
C ALA A 53 3.64 -12.08 4.61
N TYR A 54 3.38 -11.91 5.91
CA TYR A 54 2.38 -12.68 6.61
C TYR A 54 0.96 -12.37 6.11
N GLU A 55 0.63 -11.11 5.85
CA GLU A 55 -0.65 -10.72 5.25
C GLU A 55 -0.81 -11.30 3.83
N SER A 56 0.27 -11.32 3.03
CA SER A 56 0.29 -11.97 1.71
C SER A 56 0.08 -13.49 1.83
N TYR A 57 0.77 -14.15 2.76
CA TYR A 57 0.55 -15.57 3.08
C TYR A 57 -0.90 -15.86 3.49
N CYS A 58 -1.50 -14.99 4.32
CA CYS A 58 -2.87 -15.14 4.78
C CYS A 58 -3.93 -14.99 3.69
N ARG A 59 -3.67 -14.16 2.66
CA ARG A 59 -4.53 -14.04 1.47
C ARG A 59 -4.50 -15.31 0.64
N GLY A 60 -3.31 -15.88 0.43
CA GLY A 60 -3.11 -17.02 -0.46
C GLY A 60 -3.45 -16.70 -1.91
N GLU A 61 -3.53 -17.72 -2.77
CA GLU A 61 -3.68 -17.53 -4.22
C GLU A 61 -5.13 -17.30 -4.71
N LYS A 62 -6.12 -17.31 -3.81
CA LYS A 62 -7.54 -17.37 -4.20
C LYS A 62 -8.34 -16.08 -3.95
N ASP A 63 -7.76 -15.08 -3.29
CA ASP A 63 -8.45 -13.83 -3.02
C ASP A 63 -7.94 -12.74 -3.97
N HIS A 64 -8.75 -12.38 -4.94
CA HIS A 64 -8.43 -11.37 -5.95
C HIS A 64 -9.27 -10.11 -5.80
N GLU A 65 -10.00 -9.92 -4.69
CA GLU A 65 -10.92 -8.79 -4.54
C GLU A 65 -10.22 -7.43 -4.72
N VAL A 66 -9.03 -7.29 -4.11
CA VAL A 66 -8.19 -6.10 -4.23
C VAL A 66 -7.67 -5.93 -5.65
N SER A 67 -7.06 -6.98 -6.22
CA SER A 67 -6.52 -6.94 -7.58
C SER A 67 -7.60 -6.67 -8.62
N ASP A 68 -8.78 -7.27 -8.51
CA ASP A 68 -9.90 -7.10 -9.44
C ASP A 68 -10.41 -5.65 -9.44
N GLY A 69 -10.62 -5.08 -8.25
CA GLY A 69 -11.05 -3.69 -8.10
C GLY A 69 -10.03 -2.70 -8.66
N LEU A 70 -8.73 -2.93 -8.39
CA LEU A 70 -7.67 -2.08 -8.90
C LEU A 70 -7.43 -2.26 -10.40
N CYS A 71 -7.59 -3.47 -10.96
CA CYS A 71 -7.52 -3.71 -12.40
C CYS A 71 -8.64 -2.98 -13.15
N ARG A 72 -9.86 -2.94 -12.60
CA ARG A 72 -10.94 -2.10 -13.16
C ARG A 72 -10.55 -0.63 -13.18
N LEU A 73 -9.99 -0.12 -12.08
CA LEU A 73 -9.51 1.26 -12.03
C LEU A 73 -8.40 1.51 -13.07
N ALA A 74 -7.41 0.61 -13.17
CA ALA A 74 -6.32 0.71 -14.14
C ALA A 74 -6.85 0.76 -15.58
N GLU A 75 -7.85 -0.07 -15.92
CA GLU A 75 -8.50 -0.07 -17.24
C GLU A 75 -9.19 1.26 -17.54
N ARG A 76 -9.87 1.87 -16.55
CA ARG A 76 -10.46 3.21 -16.71
C ARG A 76 -9.42 4.32 -16.89
N LEU A 77 -8.22 4.13 -16.35
CA LEU A 77 -7.14 5.10 -16.39
C LEU A 77 -6.19 4.91 -17.59
N LYS A 78 -6.33 3.86 -18.39
CA LYS A 78 -5.35 3.46 -19.42
C LYS A 78 -4.94 4.58 -20.38
N ASP A 79 -5.91 5.42 -20.77
CA ASP A 79 -5.73 6.54 -21.71
C ASP A 79 -5.54 7.89 -21.00
N LYS A 80 -5.39 7.88 -19.67
CA LYS A 80 -5.27 9.08 -18.84
C LYS A 80 -3.83 9.37 -18.45
N ASN A 81 -3.54 10.65 -18.24
CA ASN A 81 -2.30 11.06 -17.60
C ASN A 81 -2.49 10.96 -16.08
N TYR A 82 -2.16 9.81 -15.50
CA TYR A 82 -2.35 9.57 -14.08
C TYR A 82 -1.06 9.29 -13.32
N PHE A 83 -1.16 9.33 -11.99
CA PHE A 83 -0.15 8.80 -11.09
C PHE A 83 -0.83 8.16 -9.87
N VAL A 84 -0.30 7.03 -9.41
CA VAL A 84 -0.76 6.31 -8.23
C VAL A 84 0.28 6.40 -7.12
N VAL A 85 -0.15 6.84 -5.94
CA VAL A 85 0.64 6.81 -4.70
C VAL A 85 -0.06 5.86 -3.75
N SER A 86 0.64 4.86 -3.22
CA SER A 86 0.05 3.90 -2.29
C SER A 86 0.83 3.83 -0.97
N VAL A 87 0.12 3.94 0.14
CA VAL A 87 0.66 3.63 1.49
C VAL A 87 0.32 2.20 1.93
N SER A 88 -0.41 1.45 1.10
CA SER A 88 -0.67 0.03 1.33
C SER A 88 0.63 -0.77 1.21
N ILE A 89 0.76 -1.78 2.07
CA ILE A 89 1.85 -2.77 2.06
C ILE A 89 1.45 -4.04 1.29
N ASN A 90 0.24 -4.09 0.74
CA ASN A 90 -0.24 -5.18 -0.08
C ASN A 90 0.49 -5.18 -1.43
N ASP A 91 1.20 -6.27 -1.69
CA ASP A 91 1.97 -6.54 -2.89
C ASP A 91 1.12 -6.58 -4.17
N GLU A 92 -0.15 -6.97 -4.08
CA GLU A 92 -1.08 -7.00 -5.22
C GLU A 92 -1.26 -5.62 -5.87
N VAL A 93 -1.10 -4.54 -5.10
CA VAL A 93 -1.16 -3.17 -5.64
C VAL A 93 -0.07 -2.95 -6.70
N ALA A 94 1.08 -3.59 -6.54
CA ALA A 94 2.18 -3.50 -7.50
C ALA A 94 2.01 -4.44 -8.70
N ASP A 95 1.15 -5.45 -8.62
CA ASP A 95 0.91 -6.43 -9.69
C ASP A 95 -0.22 -6.03 -10.64
N VAL A 96 -0.99 -5.00 -10.27
CA VAL A 96 -1.97 -4.37 -11.17
C VAL A 96 -1.23 -3.79 -12.38
N PRO A 97 -1.79 -3.90 -13.62
CA PRO A 97 -1.14 -3.45 -14.85
C PRO A 97 -1.18 -1.91 -15.00
N TRP A 98 -0.58 -1.20 -14.06
CA TRP A 98 -0.35 0.23 -14.17
C TRP A 98 0.59 0.52 -15.34
N LYS A 99 0.44 1.70 -15.94
CA LYS A 99 1.40 2.21 -16.91
C LYS A 99 2.76 2.34 -16.24
N GLU A 100 3.81 1.93 -16.95
CA GLU A 100 5.17 1.97 -16.44
C GLU A 100 5.53 3.34 -15.86
N GLY A 101 6.13 3.32 -14.67
CA GLY A 101 6.52 4.52 -13.94
C GLY A 101 5.36 5.32 -13.30
N ARG A 102 4.13 4.80 -13.28
CA ARG A 102 2.94 5.51 -12.74
C ARG A 102 2.45 5.03 -11.37
N LEU A 103 3.27 4.26 -10.66
CA LEU A 103 3.00 3.83 -9.29
C LEU A 103 4.21 4.12 -8.40
N VAL A 104 3.99 4.63 -7.20
CA VAL A 104 4.98 4.63 -6.11
C VAL A 104 4.36 4.05 -4.83
N MET A 105 5.13 3.25 -4.09
CA MET A 105 4.71 2.61 -2.84
C MET A 105 5.70 2.93 -1.70
N PRO A 106 5.62 4.12 -1.07
CA PRO A 106 6.61 4.54 -0.07
C PRO A 106 6.68 3.66 1.18
N CYS A 107 5.62 2.89 1.46
CA CYS A 107 5.59 2.00 2.64
C CYS A 107 6.30 0.65 2.45
N GLY A 108 6.74 0.36 1.22
CA GLY A 108 7.37 -0.92 0.86
C GLY A 108 6.40 -2.10 0.92
N SER A 109 6.95 -3.31 0.78
CA SER A 109 6.20 -4.58 0.84
C SER A 109 7.16 -5.72 1.18
N TRP A 110 6.73 -6.97 1.00
CA TRP A 110 7.63 -8.12 1.13
C TRP A 110 8.48 -8.39 -0.12
N ARG A 111 8.26 -7.67 -1.23
CA ARG A 111 8.94 -7.91 -2.52
C ARG A 111 10.41 -7.51 -2.55
N GLY A 112 10.86 -6.77 -1.53
CA GLY A 112 12.24 -6.35 -1.36
C GLY A 112 12.79 -6.73 0.01
N LYS A 113 14.10 -6.93 0.08
CA LYS A 113 14.85 -7.13 1.32
C LYS A 113 16.08 -6.24 1.37
N GLN A 114 16.47 -5.87 2.57
CA GLN A 114 17.52 -4.90 2.89
C GLN A 114 18.36 -5.37 4.07
N CYS A 115 19.53 -4.76 4.26
CA CYS A 115 20.33 -4.97 5.46
C CYS A 115 19.60 -4.42 6.71
N ALA A 116 19.51 -5.21 7.79
CA ALA A 116 18.93 -4.79 9.07
C ALA A 116 19.62 -3.55 9.67
N ARG A 117 20.94 -3.42 9.47
CA ARG A 117 21.74 -2.25 9.92
C ARG A 117 21.74 -1.05 8.96
N GLY A 118 20.96 -1.09 7.88
CA GLY A 118 20.85 0.04 6.94
C GLY A 118 22.07 0.28 6.05
N CYS A 119 22.83 -0.75 5.68
CA CYS A 119 23.83 -0.61 4.61
C CYS A 119 23.13 -0.18 3.31
N SER A 120 23.39 1.04 2.87
CA SER A 120 22.55 1.72 1.87
C SER A 120 22.52 1.08 0.49
N ASP A 121 23.52 0.25 0.19
CA ASP A 121 23.69 -0.37 -1.13
C ASP A 121 23.21 -1.83 -1.14
N VAL A 122 22.65 -2.29 -0.03
CA VAL A 122 22.06 -3.63 0.12
C VAL A 122 20.55 -3.50 0.11
N LEU A 123 20.00 -3.49 -1.10
CA LEU A 123 18.58 -3.58 -1.39
C LEU A 123 18.38 -4.49 -2.60
N CYS A 124 17.66 -5.59 -2.43
CA CYS A 124 17.43 -6.56 -3.49
C CYS A 124 16.01 -7.12 -3.43
N LYS A 125 15.56 -7.74 -4.52
CA LYS A 125 14.25 -8.40 -4.57
C LYS A 125 14.27 -9.68 -3.72
N THR A 126 13.14 -10.01 -3.12
CA THR A 126 12.94 -11.36 -2.57
C THR A 126 12.78 -12.38 -3.69
N GLY A 127 13.27 -13.59 -3.47
CA GLY A 127 13.20 -14.70 -4.41
C GLY A 127 12.28 -15.84 -3.95
N GLU A 128 12.16 -16.88 -4.77
CA GLU A 128 11.37 -18.07 -4.45
C GLU A 128 11.85 -18.81 -3.19
N GLU A 129 13.16 -18.81 -2.93
CA GLU A 129 13.72 -19.38 -1.70
C GLU A 129 13.29 -18.60 -0.45
N ASP A 130 13.33 -17.26 -0.52
CA ASP A 130 12.84 -16.41 0.57
C ASP A 130 11.35 -16.68 0.83
N LYS A 131 10.54 -16.77 -0.23
CA LYS A 131 9.10 -17.07 -0.14
C LYS A 131 8.84 -18.42 0.53
N LYS A 132 9.61 -19.46 0.21
CA LYS A 132 9.49 -20.79 0.84
C LYS A 132 9.81 -20.74 2.34
N VAL A 133 10.89 -20.05 2.72
CA VAL A 133 11.28 -19.88 4.14
C VAL A 133 10.18 -19.12 4.91
N LEU A 134 9.70 -18.02 4.35
CA LEU A 134 8.63 -17.20 4.94
C LEU A 134 7.34 -18.01 5.12
N ASN A 135 6.88 -18.68 4.06
CA ASN A 135 5.66 -19.50 4.09
C ASN A 135 5.75 -20.64 5.10
N HIS A 136 6.90 -21.32 5.19
CA HIS A 136 7.13 -22.35 6.19
C HIS A 136 7.03 -21.78 7.61
N TYR A 137 7.68 -20.65 7.88
CA TYR A 137 7.61 -19.98 9.17
C TYR A 137 6.17 -19.58 9.55
N PHE A 138 5.42 -19.00 8.60
CA PHE A 138 4.03 -18.60 8.84
C PHE A 138 3.08 -19.78 9.04
N ALA A 139 3.31 -20.90 8.36
CA ALA A 139 2.55 -22.13 8.58
C ALA A 139 2.71 -22.63 10.02
N VAL A 140 3.95 -22.68 10.52
CA VAL A 140 4.24 -23.08 11.91
C VAL A 140 3.66 -22.09 12.92
N LEU A 141 3.71 -20.77 12.64
CA LEU A 141 3.10 -19.76 13.51
C LEU A 141 1.58 -19.93 13.61
N GLU A 142 0.90 -20.12 12.47
CA GLU A 142 -0.55 -20.32 12.44
C GLU A 142 -0.98 -21.60 13.18
N GLU A 143 -0.28 -22.72 12.98
CA GLU A 143 -0.53 -23.98 13.67
C GLU A 143 -0.43 -23.80 15.19
N LYS A 144 0.70 -23.29 15.68
CA LYS A 144 0.92 -23.07 17.12
C LYS A 144 -0.02 -22.03 17.71
N ALA A 145 -0.39 -21.00 16.95
CA ALA A 145 -1.36 -20.00 17.40
C ALA A 145 -2.76 -20.59 17.59
N GLN A 146 -3.14 -21.60 16.78
CA GLN A 146 -4.39 -22.34 16.92
C GLN A 146 -4.40 -23.20 18.18
N ASP A 147 -3.30 -23.93 18.42
CA ASP A 147 -3.16 -24.85 19.56
C ASP A 147 -2.81 -24.17 20.88
N GLU A 148 -2.72 -22.84 20.89
CA GLU A 148 -2.37 -22.02 22.05
C GLU A 148 -0.99 -22.29 22.62
N GLU A 149 -0.08 -22.76 21.76
CA GLU A 149 1.30 -23.02 22.11
C GLU A 149 2.16 -21.75 22.09
N GLU A 150 3.37 -21.87 22.64
CA GLU A 150 4.41 -20.86 22.50
C GLU A 150 4.82 -20.70 21.02
N LEU A 151 4.77 -19.46 20.54
CA LEU A 151 5.06 -19.11 19.15
C LEU A 151 6.58 -19.00 18.93
N PRO A 152 7.12 -19.63 17.87
CA PRO A 152 8.56 -19.61 17.62
C PRO A 152 9.03 -18.22 17.19
N LEU A 153 10.19 -17.84 17.69
CA LEU A 153 10.87 -16.63 17.25
C LEU A 153 11.40 -16.80 15.82
N TRP A 154 11.52 -15.67 15.12
CA TRP A 154 12.13 -15.63 13.79
C TRP A 154 13.60 -16.06 13.85
N THR A 155 14.02 -16.89 12.90
CA THR A 155 15.42 -17.30 12.76
C THR A 155 16.20 -16.23 11.99
N GLN A 156 17.07 -15.51 12.69
CA GLN A 156 17.90 -14.46 12.10
C GLN A 156 18.76 -15.00 10.95
N GLY A 157 18.77 -14.28 9.82
CA GLY A 157 19.52 -14.67 8.63
C GLY A 157 18.83 -15.71 7.73
N ALA A 158 17.61 -16.16 8.06
CA ALA A 158 16.90 -17.18 7.27
C ALA A 158 16.57 -16.74 5.83
N ILE A 159 16.48 -15.44 5.57
CA ILE A 159 16.34 -14.86 4.20
C ILE A 159 17.64 -14.24 3.68
N GLY A 160 18.77 -14.67 4.25
CA GLY A 160 20.13 -14.25 3.88
C GLY A 160 20.76 -13.23 4.82
N THR A 161 22.02 -12.93 4.54
CA THR A 161 22.86 -11.99 5.30
C THR A 161 23.43 -10.91 4.38
N CYS A 162 23.71 -9.75 4.96
CA CYS A 162 24.27 -8.60 4.28
C CYS A 162 25.71 -8.92 3.83
N PRO A 163 26.03 -8.79 2.53
CA PRO A 163 27.38 -9.07 2.03
C PRO A 163 28.43 -8.04 2.50
N VAL A 164 27.99 -6.90 3.02
CA VAL A 164 28.87 -5.81 3.48
C VAL A 164 29.24 -5.96 4.96
N CYS A 165 28.27 -6.25 5.83
CA CYS A 165 28.47 -6.24 7.28
C CYS A 165 28.11 -7.54 7.99
N GLY A 166 27.65 -8.57 7.27
CA GLY A 166 27.26 -9.87 7.81
C GLY A 166 25.95 -9.89 8.63
N SER A 167 25.31 -8.73 8.85
CA SER A 167 24.04 -8.67 9.58
C SER A 167 22.89 -9.31 8.80
N PRO A 168 21.82 -9.81 9.45
CA PRO A 168 20.66 -10.38 8.77
C PRO A 168 20.03 -9.43 7.74
N LEU A 169 19.47 -10.01 6.68
CA LEU A 169 18.54 -9.31 5.80
C LEU A 169 17.13 -9.33 6.40
N VAL A 170 16.41 -8.23 6.24
CA VAL A 170 15.00 -8.03 6.64
C VAL A 170 14.21 -7.50 5.44
N LEU A 171 12.88 -7.63 5.45
CA LEU A 171 12.06 -7.09 4.37
C LEU A 171 12.11 -5.55 4.33
N ASN A 172 12.09 -4.98 3.11
CA ASN A 172 12.14 -3.55 2.88
C ASN A 172 10.72 -2.95 2.96
N ASN A 173 10.33 -2.58 4.18
CA ASN A 173 9.07 -1.90 4.47
C ASN A 173 9.18 -1.06 5.73
N ILE A 174 8.14 -0.26 6.00
CA ILE A 174 8.10 0.71 7.11
C ILE A 174 8.14 0.11 8.52
N TYR A 175 8.07 -1.21 8.68
CA TYR A 175 8.20 -1.87 9.98
C TYR A 175 9.63 -2.36 10.24
N ALA A 176 10.56 -2.18 9.29
CA ALA A 176 11.98 -2.41 9.55
C ALA A 176 12.53 -1.27 10.43
N ASP A 177 13.32 -1.62 11.45
CA ASP A 177 13.90 -0.64 12.39
C ASP A 177 14.70 0.46 11.69
N VAL A 178 15.44 0.09 10.65
CA VAL A 178 16.19 1.02 9.80
C VAL A 178 15.68 0.92 8.37
N TYR A 179 14.55 1.56 8.07
CA TYR A 179 13.94 1.49 6.74
C TYR A 179 14.80 2.15 5.64
N ASN A 180 15.14 1.40 4.59
CA ASN A 180 15.90 1.91 3.45
C ASN A 180 14.95 2.50 2.39
N GLU A 181 14.80 3.83 2.40
CA GLU A 181 13.90 4.55 1.50
C GLU A 181 14.31 4.52 0.02
N LYS A 182 15.58 4.17 -0.28
CA LYS A 182 16.06 4.08 -1.68
C LYS A 182 15.20 3.15 -2.54
N GLY A 183 14.46 2.21 -1.94
CA GLY A 183 13.53 1.33 -2.65
C GLY A 183 12.37 2.04 -3.34
N TYR A 184 12.05 3.28 -2.95
CA TYR A 184 10.98 4.05 -3.58
C TYR A 184 11.39 5.46 -4.02
N LEU A 185 12.53 5.99 -3.56
CA LEU A 185 12.94 7.39 -3.79
C LEU A 185 12.98 7.79 -5.27
N GLU A 186 13.50 6.95 -6.17
CA GLU A 186 13.52 7.25 -7.61
C GLU A 186 12.11 7.42 -8.18
N GLN A 187 11.20 6.54 -7.77
CA GLN A 187 9.82 6.56 -8.20
C GLN A 187 9.04 7.73 -7.56
N TRP A 188 9.40 8.11 -6.34
CA TRP A 188 8.92 9.31 -5.67
C TRP A 188 9.35 10.58 -6.40
N GLU A 189 10.58 10.66 -6.89
CA GLU A 189 11.01 11.78 -7.75
C GLU A 189 10.18 11.89 -9.02
N THR A 190 9.83 10.75 -9.61
CA THR A 190 8.95 10.70 -10.78
C THR A 190 7.55 11.23 -10.43
N TYR A 191 6.99 10.84 -9.28
CA TYR A 191 5.75 11.41 -8.75
C TYR A 191 5.84 12.92 -8.55
N ARG A 192 6.90 13.42 -7.89
CA ARG A 192 7.08 14.85 -7.61
C ARG A 192 7.16 15.67 -8.91
N LYS A 193 7.89 15.18 -9.92
CA LYS A 193 7.96 15.80 -11.25
C LYS A 193 6.60 15.78 -11.95
N TRP A 194 5.87 14.66 -11.90
CA TRP A 194 4.52 14.57 -12.45
C TRP A 194 3.56 15.58 -11.79
N LEU A 195 3.64 15.72 -10.47
CA LEU A 195 2.79 16.62 -9.70
C LEU A 195 2.97 18.09 -10.10
N GLN A 196 4.20 18.53 -10.41
CA GLN A 196 4.46 19.88 -10.93
C GLN A 196 3.71 20.17 -12.23
N GLY A 197 3.49 19.15 -13.07
CA GLY A 197 2.74 19.25 -14.32
C GLY A 197 1.23 19.39 -14.15
N THR A 198 0.70 19.25 -12.93
CA THR A 198 -0.74 19.33 -12.65
C THR A 198 -1.27 20.76 -12.59
N LEU A 199 -0.40 21.78 -12.50
CA LEU A 199 -0.81 23.18 -12.41
C LEU A 199 -1.64 23.60 -13.63
N ASN A 200 -2.71 24.36 -13.40
CA ASN A 200 -3.68 24.82 -14.41
C ASN A 200 -4.44 23.74 -15.21
N ARG A 201 -4.29 22.45 -14.87
CA ARG A 201 -5.04 21.32 -15.46
C ARG A 201 -6.27 20.95 -14.65
N LYS A 202 -7.29 20.37 -15.30
CA LYS A 202 -8.41 19.71 -14.61
C LYS A 202 -7.91 18.44 -13.95
N LEU A 203 -7.67 18.50 -12.65
CA LEU A 203 -7.12 17.41 -11.86
C LEU A 203 -8.25 16.70 -11.12
N LEU A 204 -8.41 15.39 -11.35
CA LEU A 204 -9.24 14.55 -10.51
C LEU A 204 -8.36 13.88 -9.45
N ILE A 205 -8.71 14.02 -8.18
CA ILE A 205 -8.02 13.35 -7.07
C ILE A 205 -8.95 12.28 -6.51
N LEU A 206 -8.51 11.02 -6.55
CA LEU A 206 -9.20 9.87 -5.97
C LEU A 206 -8.41 9.40 -4.74
N GLU A 207 -8.90 9.72 -3.55
CA GLU A 207 -8.35 9.20 -2.29
C GLU A 207 -9.17 7.97 -1.87
N LEU A 208 -8.57 6.78 -1.98
CA LEU A 208 -9.23 5.50 -1.79
C LEU A 208 -8.67 4.82 -0.55
N GLY A 209 -9.46 4.76 0.51
CA GLY A 209 -9.19 3.91 1.68
C GLY A 209 -8.01 4.35 2.52
N VAL A 210 -7.57 5.60 2.35
CA VAL A 210 -6.44 6.20 3.06
C VAL A 210 -6.81 6.42 4.51
N GLY A 211 -5.99 5.93 5.42
CA GLY A 211 -6.14 6.08 6.85
C GLY A 211 -5.39 7.30 7.39
N LEU A 212 -5.03 7.20 8.68
CA LEU A 212 -4.26 8.21 9.41
C LEU A 212 -2.94 7.64 9.97
N LYS A 213 -2.48 6.47 9.48
CA LYS A 213 -1.20 5.91 9.93
C LYS A 213 -0.03 6.70 9.35
N PHE A 214 -0.12 7.05 8.06
CA PHE A 214 0.89 7.83 7.34
C PHE A 214 0.25 9.05 6.62
N PRO A 215 -0.39 9.96 7.36
CA PRO A 215 -1.19 11.02 6.76
C PRO A 215 -0.32 12.05 5.99
N SER A 216 0.96 12.16 6.33
CA SER A 216 1.94 13.01 5.64
C SER A 216 2.32 12.53 4.23
N VAL A 217 1.95 11.30 3.83
CA VAL A 217 2.28 10.75 2.51
C VAL A 217 1.15 11.00 1.50
N ILE A 218 -0.11 10.79 1.89
CA ILE A 218 -1.27 10.95 1.01
C ILE A 218 -2.29 11.94 1.56
N ARG A 219 -2.88 11.67 2.74
CA ARG A 219 -4.03 12.42 3.29
C ARG A 219 -3.81 13.93 3.26
N TRP A 220 -2.80 14.44 3.97
CA TRP A 220 -2.55 15.88 4.05
C TRP A 220 -1.99 16.45 2.74
N PRO A 221 -1.02 15.81 2.04
CA PRO A 221 -0.56 16.32 0.75
C PRO A 221 -1.69 16.44 -0.29
N PHE A 222 -2.59 15.46 -0.39
CA PHE A 222 -3.65 15.47 -1.38
C PHE A 222 -4.71 16.53 -1.09
N GLU A 223 -5.08 16.71 0.18
CA GLU A 223 -5.94 17.83 0.61
C GLU A 223 -5.28 19.18 0.25
N LYS A 224 -3.99 19.32 0.51
CA LYS A 224 -3.23 20.54 0.17
C LYS A 224 -3.20 20.78 -1.35
N ILE A 225 -2.99 19.74 -2.15
CA ILE A 225 -3.01 19.83 -3.62
C ILE A 225 -4.40 20.29 -4.10
N ALA A 226 -5.48 19.68 -3.59
CA ALA A 226 -6.85 20.03 -3.95
C ALA A 226 -7.23 21.47 -3.54
N PHE A 227 -6.72 21.93 -2.40
CA PHE A 227 -6.91 23.31 -1.94
C PHE A 227 -6.29 24.31 -2.91
N PHE A 228 -5.01 24.15 -3.25
CA PHE A 228 -4.28 25.09 -4.12
C PHE A 228 -4.66 24.99 -5.60
N GLN A 229 -5.00 23.80 -6.10
CA GLN A 229 -5.42 23.63 -7.48
C GLN A 229 -6.89 24.03 -7.63
N GLN A 230 -7.14 25.18 -8.28
CA GLN A 230 -8.48 25.71 -8.46
C GLN A 230 -9.38 24.81 -9.33
N LYS A 231 -8.79 24.07 -10.28
CA LYS A 231 -9.52 23.14 -11.16
C LYS A 231 -9.49 21.69 -10.66
N ALA A 232 -9.19 21.47 -9.38
CA ALA A 232 -9.20 20.13 -8.80
C ALA A 232 -10.61 19.75 -8.35
N GLU A 233 -10.99 18.50 -8.62
CA GLU A 233 -12.11 17.83 -7.99
C GLU A 233 -11.56 16.70 -7.11
N PHE A 234 -12.08 16.59 -5.88
CA PHE A 234 -11.55 15.66 -4.89
C PHE A 234 -12.61 14.65 -4.47
N TYR A 235 -12.30 13.36 -4.56
CA TYR A 235 -13.19 12.29 -4.14
C TYR A 235 -12.50 11.46 -3.07
N ARG A 236 -13.11 11.39 -1.90
CA ARG A 236 -12.67 10.55 -0.80
C ARG A 236 -13.63 9.40 -0.61
N VAL A 237 -13.11 8.20 -0.81
CA VAL A 237 -13.82 6.95 -0.56
C VAL A 237 -13.16 6.31 0.65
N ASN A 238 -13.92 6.13 1.72
CA ASN A 238 -13.44 5.44 2.91
C ASN A 238 -14.63 4.92 3.71
N GLU A 239 -14.48 3.77 4.35
CA GLU A 239 -15.54 3.16 5.16
C GLU A 239 -15.85 3.99 6.41
N LYS A 240 -14.84 4.60 7.03
CA LYS A 240 -14.96 5.26 8.34
C LYS A 240 -14.48 6.72 8.36
N LEU A 241 -13.42 7.01 7.61
CA LEU A 241 -12.69 8.27 7.58
C LEU A 241 -12.97 9.08 6.30
N TYR A 242 -14.24 9.10 5.86
CA TYR A 242 -14.68 9.73 4.62
C TYR A 242 -14.90 11.25 4.72
N GLN A 243 -14.88 11.79 5.93
CA GLN A 243 -15.14 13.20 6.20
C GLN A 243 -14.06 14.07 5.52
N LEU A 244 -14.47 15.23 5.03
CA LEU A 244 -13.59 16.22 4.39
C LEU A 244 -13.36 17.39 5.34
N SER A 245 -12.20 18.02 5.20
CA SER A 245 -11.88 19.25 5.90
C SER A 245 -12.63 20.44 5.28
N GLU A 246 -12.79 21.54 6.03
CA GLU A 246 -13.48 22.74 5.54
C GLU A 246 -12.78 23.35 4.32
N GLU A 247 -11.46 23.18 4.19
CA GLU A 247 -10.66 23.64 3.05
C GLU A 247 -11.09 23.00 1.71
N LEU A 248 -11.76 21.84 1.76
CA LEU A 248 -12.26 21.13 0.57
C LEU A 248 -13.74 21.38 0.28
N LYS A 249 -14.40 22.25 1.06
CA LYS A 249 -15.82 22.56 0.88
C LYS A 249 -16.09 23.10 -0.53
N GLY A 250 -17.06 22.49 -1.21
CA GLY A 250 -17.45 22.84 -2.58
C GLY A 250 -16.56 22.25 -3.69
N LYS A 251 -15.46 21.58 -3.37
CA LYS A 251 -14.60 20.84 -4.32
C LYS A 251 -14.53 19.34 -4.07
N GLY A 252 -14.84 18.92 -2.85
CA GLY A 252 -14.72 17.55 -2.40
C GLY A 252 -16.05 16.82 -2.31
N VAL A 253 -16.02 15.52 -2.62
CA VAL A 253 -17.12 14.57 -2.44
C VAL A 253 -16.68 13.47 -1.46
N SER A 254 -17.46 13.30 -0.39
CA SER A 254 -17.29 12.23 0.59
C SER A 254 -18.14 11.01 0.21
N ILE A 255 -17.54 9.83 0.18
CA ILE A 255 -18.21 8.56 -0.08
C ILE A 255 -17.93 7.61 1.09
N ALA A 256 -18.96 7.39 1.90
CA ALA A 256 -18.92 6.49 3.07
C ALA A 256 -19.10 5.02 2.64
N LYS A 257 -18.07 4.47 1.98
CA LYS A 257 -18.02 3.07 1.53
C LYS A 257 -16.60 2.55 1.64
N ASN A 258 -16.45 1.27 1.96
CA ASN A 258 -15.16 0.60 1.83
C ASN A 258 -14.67 0.68 0.37
N SER A 259 -13.42 1.08 0.19
CA SER A 259 -12.89 1.44 -1.12
C SER A 259 -12.71 0.25 -2.04
N ILE A 260 -12.40 -0.93 -1.48
CA ILE A 260 -12.34 -2.17 -2.26
C ILE A 260 -13.73 -2.47 -2.83
N ASP A 261 -14.77 -2.45 -1.98
CA ASP A 261 -16.16 -2.71 -2.37
C ASP A 261 -16.72 -1.63 -3.32
N TRP A 262 -16.20 -0.41 -3.22
CA TRP A 262 -16.56 0.69 -4.12
C TRP A 262 -15.97 0.51 -5.51
N LEU A 263 -14.74 0.02 -5.63
CA LEU A 263 -14.13 -0.27 -6.94
C LEU A 263 -14.82 -1.43 -7.67
N GLN A 264 -15.46 -2.36 -6.96
CA GLN A 264 -16.20 -3.46 -7.60
C GLN A 264 -17.38 -2.99 -8.46
N ILE A 265 -17.88 -1.77 -8.21
CA ILE A 265 -19.04 -1.20 -8.92
C ILE A 265 -18.65 -0.05 -9.87
N LEU A 266 -17.35 0.17 -10.08
CA LEU A 266 -16.78 1.17 -11.00
C LEU A 266 -16.63 0.60 -12.42
#